data_AF-A0A8J6TC36-F1
#
_entry.id   AF-A0A8J6TC36-F1
#
_cell.length_a   1.000
_cell.length_b   1.000
_cell.length_c   1.000
_cell.angle_alpha   90.00
_cell.angle_beta   90.00
_cell.angle_gamma   90.00
#
_symmetry.space_group_name_H-M   'P 1'
#
loop_
_entity.id
_entity.type
_entity.pdbx_description
1 polymer ?
#
loop_
_entity_poly.entity_id
_entity_poly.type
_entity_poly.pdbx_seq_one_letter_code
_entity_poly.pdbx_strand_id
1 'polypeptide(L)'
;MHKVIFKKAAYNYETLKPILFEMIDALSGNCIKRHDRVLIKPNLLLPAKPEKAILTHPLIVRIVAEYILNKGGCVQISDSPAIGSFEKILKEGGYKKVLNGLDVEFKEFKTSVKVDIGEPFGSIDIAKDAVEADVVINLAKLKTHSQMLLTIGVKNLFGCIVGLKKPEWHFKSGTDREIFAKLLVQIYNAIKPSITIIDGILAMEGQGPGKSGIPRHLGIVVGSNNAPAADMAICSMLGIEPDNLLTVKEAKKSGLTNNNLYISGDFYMVNDFLLPARTSLMLGPKLFHKFMRKYLLQRPVTDNHICQLCGECWQYCPTKAITKQEKGIDFDYDRCIRCYCCIEVCPHGALRSAEPLPGKILSLFR
;
A
#
# COMPACT_ATOMS: atom_id res chain seq x y z
N MET A 1 -11.11 -21.25 -8.75
CA MET A 1 -11.58 -20.79 -7.42
C MET A 1 -10.36 -20.38 -6.61
N HIS A 2 -10.30 -19.14 -6.12
CA HIS A 2 -9.16 -18.65 -5.32
C HIS A 2 -9.48 -18.75 -3.82
N LYS A 3 -8.60 -19.38 -3.03
CA LYS A 3 -8.78 -19.53 -1.59
C LYS A 3 -8.25 -18.32 -0.84
N VAL A 4 -9.08 -17.75 0.04
CA VAL A 4 -8.72 -16.66 0.95
C VAL A 4 -9.02 -17.11 2.38
N ILE A 5 -8.05 -16.99 3.26
CA ILE A 5 -8.15 -17.41 4.67
C ILE A 5 -8.18 -16.16 5.54
N PHE A 6 -9.23 -16.00 6.34
CA PHE A 6 -9.35 -15.00 7.39
C PHE A 6 -9.09 -15.66 8.74
N LYS A 7 -8.27 -15.04 9.58
CA LYS A 7 -8.04 -15.50 10.95
C LYS A 7 -8.09 -14.32 11.91
N LYS A 8 -8.87 -14.44 12.97
CA LYS A 8 -8.80 -13.53 14.11
C LYS A 8 -7.43 -13.65 14.75
N ALA A 9 -6.79 -12.52 15.02
CA ALA A 9 -5.45 -12.50 15.58
C ALA A 9 -5.18 -11.20 16.35
N ALA A 10 -4.21 -11.28 17.25
CA ALA A 10 -3.66 -10.15 17.99
C ALA A 10 -2.13 -10.16 17.89
N TYR A 11 -1.48 -9.04 18.22
CA TYR A 11 -0.01 -8.96 18.27
C TYR A 11 0.55 -9.65 19.53
N ASN A 12 0.28 -10.95 19.68
CA ASN A 12 0.80 -11.83 20.72
C ASN A 12 1.49 -13.03 20.05
N TYR A 13 2.78 -13.22 20.33
CA TYR A 13 3.63 -14.20 19.64
C TYR A 13 3.08 -15.63 19.73
N GLU A 14 2.73 -16.08 20.93
CA GLU A 14 2.26 -17.45 21.20
C GLU A 14 0.99 -17.79 20.40
N THR A 15 0.07 -16.82 20.28
CA THR A 15 -1.17 -17.03 19.52
C THR A 15 -1.01 -16.77 18.02
N LEU A 16 -0.16 -15.83 17.63
CA LEU A 16 -0.03 -15.40 16.24
C LEU A 16 0.85 -16.35 15.41
N LYS A 17 1.87 -16.95 16.04
CA LYS A 17 2.77 -17.90 15.39
C LYS A 17 2.04 -19.09 14.76
N PRO A 18 1.24 -19.89 15.50
CA PRO A 18 0.52 -21.01 14.90
C PRO A 18 -0.43 -20.56 13.79
N ILE A 19 -1.13 -19.43 13.97
CA ILE A 19 -2.04 -18.86 12.94
C ILE A 19 -1.31 -18.62 11.62
N LEU A 20 -0.15 -17.96 11.67
CA LEU A 20 0.62 -17.64 10.47
C LEU A 20 1.26 -18.89 9.85
N PHE A 21 1.76 -19.82 10.68
CA PHE A 21 2.35 -21.07 10.20
C PHE A 21 1.31 -21.91 9.45
N GLU A 22 0.14 -22.16 10.05
CA GLU A 22 -0.96 -22.90 9.42
C GLU A 22 -1.44 -22.22 8.13
N MET A 23 -1.52 -20.88 8.13
CA MET A 23 -1.91 -20.11 6.96
C MET A 23 -0.90 -20.29 5.81
N ILE A 24 0.40 -20.24 6.11
CA ILE A 24 1.45 -20.44 5.10
C ILE A 24 1.45 -21.89 4.61
N ASP A 25 1.37 -22.88 5.51
CA ASP A 25 1.30 -24.30 5.13
C ASP A 25 0.10 -24.56 4.18
N ALA A 26 -1.07 -24.00 4.50
CA ALA A 26 -2.30 -24.19 3.73
C ALA A 26 -2.32 -23.49 2.35
N LEU A 27 -1.48 -22.48 2.11
CA LEU A 27 -1.51 -21.66 0.90
C LEU A 27 -0.26 -21.79 0.04
N SER A 28 0.90 -22.01 0.66
CA SER A 28 2.21 -22.03 0.00
C SER A 28 3.23 -22.95 0.71
N GLY A 29 2.78 -23.93 1.50
CA GLY A 29 3.66 -24.73 2.37
C GLY A 29 4.79 -25.47 1.64
N ASN A 30 4.55 -25.82 0.38
CA ASN A 30 5.49 -26.57 -0.47
C ASN A 30 6.32 -25.66 -1.40
N CYS A 31 6.13 -24.34 -1.35
CA CYS A 31 6.80 -23.41 -2.25
C CYS A 31 8.24 -23.09 -1.81
N ILE A 32 8.56 -23.24 -0.52
CA ILE A 32 9.87 -22.90 0.04
C ILE A 32 10.68 -24.19 0.20
N LYS A 33 11.84 -24.24 -0.46
CA LYS A 33 12.82 -25.33 -0.35
C LYS A 33 14.05 -24.84 0.41
N ARG A 34 14.86 -25.81 0.83
CA ARG A 34 16.13 -25.55 1.49
C ARG A 34 17.05 -24.77 0.54
N HIS A 35 17.70 -23.73 1.05
CA HIS A 35 18.58 -22.80 0.33
C HIS A 35 17.90 -21.86 -0.67
N ASP A 36 16.56 -21.88 -0.80
CA ASP A 36 15.85 -20.87 -1.59
C ASP A 36 16.15 -19.47 -1.01
N ARG A 37 16.45 -18.51 -1.90
CA ARG A 37 16.48 -17.10 -1.53
C ARG A 37 15.05 -16.59 -1.47
N VAL A 38 14.55 -16.42 -0.24
CA VAL A 38 13.20 -15.94 0.02
C VAL A 38 13.22 -14.46 0.35
N LEU A 39 12.59 -13.66 -0.51
CA LEU A 39 12.35 -12.25 -0.26
C LEU A 39 11.06 -12.07 0.53
N ILE A 40 11.14 -11.49 1.72
CA ILE A 40 9.99 -10.93 2.43
C ILE A 40 9.86 -9.46 2.06
N LYS A 41 8.71 -9.10 1.48
CA LYS A 41 8.34 -7.74 1.11
C LYS A 41 7.29 -7.16 2.08
N PRO A 42 7.70 -6.56 3.21
CA PRO A 42 6.79 -5.81 4.08
C PRO A 42 6.31 -4.50 3.44
N ASN A 43 5.40 -3.79 4.13
CA ASN A 43 5.07 -2.40 3.85
C ASN A 43 5.92 -1.48 4.74
N LEU A 44 6.95 -0.84 4.19
CA LEU A 44 7.85 0.07 4.90
C LEU A 44 7.78 1.48 4.30
N LEU A 45 6.62 2.13 4.42
CA LEU A 45 6.36 3.43 3.79
C LEU A 45 7.27 4.56 4.29
N LEU A 46 7.30 4.77 5.61
CA LEU A 46 8.00 5.89 6.28
C LEU A 46 8.32 5.58 7.75
N PRO A 47 9.23 6.32 8.42
CA PRO A 47 9.54 6.07 9.83
C PRO A 47 8.32 6.31 10.73
N ALA A 48 7.89 5.22 11.38
CA ALA A 48 6.76 5.21 12.27
C ALA A 48 6.87 4.06 13.27
N LYS A 49 6.30 4.28 14.47
CA LYS A 49 6.12 3.23 15.46
C LYS A 49 4.95 2.30 15.09
N PRO A 50 4.94 1.03 15.54
CA PRO A 50 3.90 0.06 15.20
C PRO A 50 2.47 0.52 15.49
N GLU A 51 2.26 1.31 16.55
CA GLU A 51 0.93 1.78 16.99
C GLU A 51 0.29 2.77 15.99
N LYS A 52 1.06 3.27 15.02
CA LYS A 52 0.55 4.16 13.97
C LYS A 52 -0.09 3.41 12.80
N ALA A 53 0.00 2.08 12.75
CA ALA A 53 -0.58 1.26 11.68
C ALA A 53 -0.10 1.61 10.25
N ILE A 54 1.04 2.30 10.11
CA ILE A 54 1.59 2.72 8.82
C ILE A 54 2.36 1.57 8.16
N LEU A 55 3.12 0.80 8.95
CA LEU A 55 4.01 -0.27 8.51
C LEU A 55 3.45 -1.64 8.88
N THR A 56 3.81 -2.68 8.12
CA THR A 56 3.51 -4.07 8.50
C THR A 56 4.15 -4.40 9.84
N HIS A 57 3.39 -4.92 10.80
CA HIS A 57 3.90 -5.09 12.17
C HIS A 57 5.15 -5.99 12.23
N PRO A 58 6.23 -5.61 12.96
CA PRO A 58 7.48 -6.36 12.99
C PRO A 58 7.33 -7.79 13.51
N LEU A 59 6.35 -8.04 14.39
CA LEU A 59 6.06 -9.39 14.89
C LEU A 59 5.60 -10.35 13.77
N ILE A 60 4.79 -9.87 12.81
CA ILE A 60 4.37 -10.68 11.66
C ILE A 60 5.59 -11.00 10.80
N VAL A 61 6.45 -10.01 10.54
CA VAL A 61 7.69 -10.20 9.77
C VAL A 61 8.61 -11.23 10.45
N ARG A 62 8.77 -11.14 11.78
CA ARG A 62 9.55 -12.10 12.57
C ARG A 62 9.01 -13.52 12.43
N ILE A 63 7.72 -13.72 12.64
CA ILE A 63 7.10 -15.06 12.60
C ILE A 63 7.23 -15.67 11.19
N VAL A 64 7.01 -14.88 10.15
CA VAL A 64 7.17 -15.33 8.76
C VAL A 64 8.64 -15.67 8.47
N ALA A 65 9.60 -14.87 8.96
CA ALA A 65 11.02 -15.18 8.84
C ALA A 65 11.39 -16.50 9.55
N GLU A 66 10.90 -16.71 10.78
CA GLU A 66 11.09 -17.97 11.51
C GLU A 66 10.53 -19.17 10.74
N TYR A 67 9.35 -19.05 10.12
CA TYR A 67 8.78 -20.11 9.29
C TYR A 67 9.72 -20.49 8.13
N ILE A 68 10.27 -19.50 7.41
CA ILE A 68 11.16 -19.73 6.28
C ILE A 68 12.48 -20.36 6.74
N LEU A 69 13.07 -19.85 7.82
CA LEU A 69 14.31 -20.39 8.40
C LEU A 69 14.13 -21.84 8.85
N ASN A 70 12.96 -22.19 9.42
CA ASN A 70 12.63 -23.57 9.80
C ASN A 70 12.55 -24.51 8.59
N LYS A 71 12.18 -24.00 7.41
CA LYS A 71 12.21 -24.76 6.14
C LYS A 71 13.61 -24.76 5.49
N GLY A 72 14.58 -24.05 6.08
CA GLY A 72 15.96 -23.94 5.61
C GLY A 72 16.17 -22.94 4.47
N GLY A 73 15.23 -22.01 4.26
CA GLY A 73 15.38 -20.92 3.28
C GLY A 73 16.22 -19.76 3.81
N CYS A 74 16.81 -18.98 2.90
CA CYS A 74 17.61 -17.80 3.22
C CYS A 74 16.72 -16.55 3.16
N VAL A 75 16.62 -15.79 4.25
CA VAL A 75 15.65 -14.70 4.37
C VAL A 75 16.29 -13.34 4.07
N GLN A 76 15.74 -12.63 3.09
CA GLN A 76 16.01 -11.22 2.85
C GLN A 76 14.74 -10.39 3.10
N ILE A 77 14.84 -9.31 3.88
CA ILE A 77 13.74 -8.37 4.15
C ILE A 77 14.04 -7.05 3.45
N SER A 78 13.21 -6.69 2.49
CA SER A 78 13.47 -5.52 1.65
C SER A 78 12.22 -4.73 1.29
N ASP A 79 12.40 -3.42 1.16
CA ASP A 79 11.47 -2.49 0.55
C ASP A 79 12.28 -1.32 -0.04
N SER A 80 11.62 -0.43 -0.77
CA SER A 80 12.16 0.90 -1.08
C SER A 80 11.25 1.96 -0.46
N PRO A 81 11.59 2.51 0.71
CA PRO A 81 10.74 3.49 1.35
C PRO A 81 10.61 4.77 0.52
N ALA A 82 9.48 5.46 0.67
CA ALA A 82 9.27 6.73 -0.02
C ALA A 82 9.86 7.92 0.74
N ILE A 83 9.98 7.83 2.07
CA ILE A 83 10.45 8.90 2.94
C ILE A 83 11.36 8.32 4.02
N GLY A 84 12.43 9.06 4.34
CA GLY A 84 13.38 8.67 5.37
C GLY A 84 14.26 7.51 4.92
N SER A 85 15.37 7.31 5.63
CA SER A 85 16.26 6.19 5.31
C SER A 85 15.62 4.86 5.74
N PHE A 86 15.86 3.81 4.95
CA PHE A 86 15.50 2.43 5.30
C PHE A 86 15.91 2.07 6.73
N GLU A 87 17.14 2.44 7.11
CA GLU A 87 17.68 2.29 8.46
C GLU A 87 16.82 2.96 9.56
N LYS A 88 16.36 4.19 9.33
CA LYS A 88 15.51 4.89 10.29
C LYS A 88 14.15 4.20 10.45
N ILE A 89 13.58 3.66 9.37
CA ILE A 89 12.34 2.90 9.42
C ILE A 89 12.51 1.61 10.21
N LEU A 90 13.59 0.86 9.96
CA LEU A 90 13.88 -0.36 10.70
C LEU A 90 14.04 -0.09 12.21
N LYS A 91 14.65 1.05 12.56
CA LYS A 91 14.82 1.50 13.94
C LYS A 91 13.51 1.90 14.59
N GLU A 92 12.76 2.83 13.99
CA GLU A 92 11.51 3.36 14.58
C GLU A 92 10.38 2.32 14.60
N GLY A 93 10.32 1.46 13.58
CA GLY A 93 9.37 0.34 13.51
C GLY A 93 9.76 -0.86 14.38
N GLY A 94 10.94 -0.83 15.01
CA GLY A 94 11.38 -1.86 15.95
C GLY A 94 11.84 -3.18 15.33
N TYR A 95 12.03 -3.25 14.01
CA TYR A 95 12.37 -4.49 13.29
C TYR A 95 13.69 -5.09 13.76
N LYS A 96 14.76 -4.28 13.89
CA LYS A 96 16.07 -4.78 14.34
C LYS A 96 16.02 -5.41 15.72
N LYS A 97 15.22 -4.83 16.63
CA LYS A 97 15.02 -5.37 17.99
C LYS A 97 14.19 -6.65 17.96
N VAL A 98 13.07 -6.64 17.24
CA VAL A 98 12.13 -7.77 17.21
C VAL A 98 12.72 -8.97 16.48
N LEU A 99 13.52 -8.78 15.42
CA LEU A 99 14.14 -9.88 14.67
C LEU A 99 15.55 -10.24 15.15
N ASN A 100 16.00 -9.66 16.27
CA ASN A 100 17.31 -9.94 16.83
C ASN A 100 17.49 -11.46 17.10
N GLY A 101 18.65 -11.98 16.74
CA GLY A 101 18.99 -13.41 16.88
C GLY A 101 18.50 -14.30 15.74
N LEU A 102 17.82 -13.76 14.72
CA LEU A 102 17.48 -14.51 13.50
C LEU A 102 18.51 -14.20 12.41
N ASP A 103 18.85 -15.22 11.60
CA ASP A 103 19.72 -15.09 10.43
C ASP A 103 18.92 -14.50 9.25
N VAL A 104 18.76 -13.17 9.27
CA VAL A 104 18.00 -12.43 8.26
C VAL A 104 18.82 -11.26 7.73
N GLU A 105 18.75 -11.02 6.43
CA GLU A 105 19.38 -9.85 5.80
C GLU A 105 18.36 -8.72 5.66
N PHE A 106 18.64 -7.55 6.25
CA PHE A 106 17.89 -6.32 5.94
C PHE A 106 18.59 -5.57 4.82
N LYS A 107 17.93 -5.43 3.68
CA LYS A 107 18.51 -4.80 2.48
C LYS A 107 17.51 -3.88 1.81
N GLU A 108 17.85 -2.61 1.63
CA GLU A 108 17.04 -1.68 0.84
C GLU A 108 17.16 -2.01 -0.65
N PHE A 109 16.05 -1.93 -1.40
CA PHE A 109 16.15 -2.05 -2.86
C PHE A 109 16.88 -0.83 -3.45
N LYS A 110 18.06 -1.06 -4.03
CA LYS A 110 18.90 -0.03 -4.65
C LYS A 110 19.18 -0.28 -6.14
N THR A 111 19.16 -1.54 -6.56
CA THR A 111 19.43 -1.93 -7.96
C THR A 111 18.14 -2.40 -8.63
N SER A 112 18.03 -2.18 -9.93
CA SER A 112 16.89 -2.60 -10.74
C SER A 112 17.31 -3.33 -12.00
N VAL A 113 16.41 -4.16 -12.51
CA VAL A 113 16.49 -4.78 -13.84
C VAL A 113 15.28 -4.36 -14.65
N LYS A 114 15.44 -4.26 -15.98
CA LYS A 114 14.31 -4.01 -16.87
C LYS A 114 13.50 -5.29 -17.02
N VAL A 115 12.20 -5.18 -16.75
CA VAL A 115 11.24 -6.27 -16.91
C VAL A 115 10.15 -5.78 -17.85
N ASP A 116 9.88 -6.54 -18.91
CA ASP A 116 8.73 -6.31 -19.76
C ASP A 116 7.45 -6.72 -19.02
N ILE A 117 6.58 -5.75 -18.77
CA ILE A 117 5.30 -5.94 -18.11
C ILE A 117 4.12 -5.82 -19.09
N GLY A 118 4.42 -5.63 -20.38
CA GLY A 118 3.47 -5.51 -21.48
C GLY A 118 2.87 -4.11 -21.66
N GLU A 119 2.10 -3.96 -22.73
CA GLU A 119 1.43 -2.70 -23.09
C GLU A 119 0.44 -2.21 -22.01
N PRO A 120 0.35 -0.89 -21.75
CA PRO A 120 0.96 0.21 -22.51
C PRO A 120 2.35 0.64 -22.02
N PHE A 121 2.94 -0.08 -21.05
CA PHE A 121 4.18 0.37 -20.39
C PHE A 121 5.45 -0.27 -20.96
N GLY A 122 5.32 -1.44 -21.59
CA GLY A 122 6.44 -2.22 -22.09
C GLY A 122 7.38 -2.59 -20.95
N SER A 123 8.67 -2.26 -21.09
CA SER A 123 9.69 -2.53 -20.08
C SER A 123 9.84 -1.43 -19.03
N ILE A 124 9.79 -1.82 -17.75
CA ILE A 124 10.01 -0.93 -16.61
C ILE A 124 11.12 -1.48 -15.70
N ASP A 125 11.70 -0.61 -14.88
CA ASP A 125 12.70 -0.99 -13.89
C ASP A 125 12.07 -1.51 -12.60
N ILE A 126 12.33 -2.77 -12.26
CA ILE A 126 11.88 -3.45 -11.03
C ILE A 126 13.11 -3.85 -10.21
N ALA A 127 13.00 -3.83 -8.87
CA ALA A 127 14.06 -4.22 -7.95
C ALA A 127 14.64 -5.59 -8.31
N LYS A 128 15.96 -5.63 -8.55
CA LYS A 128 16.68 -6.85 -8.94
C LYS A 128 16.45 -7.97 -7.94
N ASP A 129 16.56 -7.65 -6.66
CA ASP A 129 16.36 -8.60 -5.57
C ASP A 129 14.96 -9.24 -5.57
N ALA A 130 13.92 -8.52 -6.04
CA ALA A 130 12.56 -9.06 -6.11
C ALA A 130 12.32 -9.94 -7.34
N VAL A 131 12.98 -9.64 -8.46
CA VAL A 131 12.85 -10.41 -9.70
C VAL A 131 13.63 -11.72 -9.63
N GLU A 132 14.81 -11.70 -8.99
CA GLU A 132 15.69 -12.85 -8.94
C GLU A 132 15.47 -13.75 -7.71
N ALA A 133 14.60 -13.37 -6.77
CA ALA A 133 14.28 -14.22 -5.62
C ALA A 133 13.59 -15.52 -6.08
N ASP A 134 13.92 -16.65 -5.45
CA ASP A 134 13.28 -17.93 -5.74
C ASP A 134 11.82 -17.93 -5.26
N VAL A 135 11.58 -17.25 -4.12
CA VAL A 135 10.26 -17.11 -3.50
C VAL A 135 10.08 -15.67 -3.03
N VAL A 136 8.94 -15.06 -3.35
CA VAL A 136 8.54 -13.75 -2.83
C VAL A 136 7.33 -13.90 -1.92
N ILE A 137 7.48 -13.46 -0.66
CA ILE A 137 6.39 -13.37 0.33
C ILE A 137 6.00 -11.90 0.51
N ASN A 138 4.77 -11.57 0.15
CA ASN A 138 4.25 -10.22 0.21
C ASN A 138 3.49 -9.99 1.53
N LEU A 139 4.00 -9.11 2.40
CA LEU A 139 3.38 -8.80 3.69
C LEU A 139 2.82 -7.37 3.67
N ALA A 140 1.56 -7.23 3.28
CA ALA A 140 0.89 -5.94 3.16
C ALA A 140 0.29 -5.49 4.50
N LYS A 141 0.10 -4.17 4.68
CA LYS A 141 -0.70 -3.59 5.76
C LYS A 141 -2.05 -3.16 5.19
N LEU A 142 -3.16 -3.47 5.87
CA LEU A 142 -4.47 -2.95 5.53
C LEU A 142 -4.57 -1.47 5.90
N LYS A 143 -4.57 -0.59 4.90
CA LYS A 143 -4.73 0.85 5.12
C LYS A 143 -5.47 1.55 3.99
N THR A 144 -6.16 2.64 4.32
CA THR A 144 -6.73 3.53 3.30
C THR A 144 -5.65 4.26 2.49
N HIS A 145 -6.02 4.69 1.30
CA HIS A 145 -5.16 5.44 0.40
C HIS A 145 -5.95 6.48 -0.39
N SER A 146 -5.59 7.76 -0.26
CA SER A 146 -6.34 8.87 -0.86
C SER A 146 -6.53 8.76 -2.40
N GLN A 147 -5.52 8.28 -3.14
CA GLN A 147 -5.63 8.07 -4.59
C GLN A 147 -6.32 6.75 -5.01
N MET A 148 -6.06 5.65 -4.29
CA MET A 148 -6.35 4.27 -4.72
C MET A 148 -7.38 3.56 -3.84
N LEU A 149 -8.06 4.29 -2.96
CA LEU A 149 -8.95 3.81 -1.91
C LEU A 149 -8.26 3.03 -0.80
N LEU A 150 -7.54 1.95 -1.15
CA LEU A 150 -6.86 1.05 -0.23
C LEU A 150 -5.41 0.82 -0.66
N THR A 151 -4.54 0.52 0.30
CA THR A 151 -3.25 -0.15 0.11
C THR A 151 -3.34 -1.49 0.80
N ILE A 152 -3.19 -2.55 0.02
CA ILE A 152 -3.30 -3.96 0.42
C ILE A 152 -2.37 -4.79 -0.47
N GLY A 153 -2.71 -6.02 -0.83
CA GLY A 153 -1.84 -7.00 -1.45
C GLY A 153 -1.19 -6.52 -2.75
N VAL A 154 -2.00 -6.15 -3.76
CA VAL A 154 -1.46 -5.76 -5.09
C VAL A 154 -0.62 -4.49 -5.00
N LYS A 155 -1.13 -3.46 -4.33
CA LYS A 155 -0.45 -2.15 -4.24
C LYS A 155 0.86 -2.22 -3.44
N ASN A 156 1.01 -3.15 -2.50
CA ASN A 156 2.22 -3.28 -1.69
C ASN A 156 3.49 -3.55 -2.52
N LEU A 157 3.33 -4.24 -3.65
CA LEU A 157 4.41 -4.59 -4.58
C LEU A 157 4.90 -3.40 -5.41
N PHE A 158 4.19 -2.26 -5.40
CA PHE A 158 4.74 -1.01 -5.93
C PHE A 158 6.02 -0.60 -5.19
N GLY A 159 6.21 -1.11 -3.97
CA GLY A 159 7.47 -1.01 -3.22
C GLY A 159 8.68 -1.64 -3.91
N CYS A 160 8.50 -2.43 -4.98
CA CYS A 160 9.59 -3.00 -5.76
C CYS A 160 10.06 -2.08 -6.91
N ILE A 161 9.42 -0.92 -7.13
CA ILE A 161 9.94 0.10 -8.05
C ILE A 161 11.01 0.93 -7.32
N VAL A 162 12.24 0.97 -7.83
CA VAL A 162 13.36 1.60 -7.11
C VAL A 162 13.41 3.12 -7.32
N GLY A 163 13.65 3.86 -6.24
CA GLY A 163 14.01 5.30 -6.26
C GLY A 163 12.88 6.26 -6.65
N LEU A 164 13.27 7.44 -7.18
CA LEU A 164 12.38 8.56 -7.52
C LEU A 164 11.43 8.27 -8.71
N LYS A 165 11.52 7.10 -9.33
CA LYS A 165 10.56 6.66 -10.35
C LYS A 165 9.16 6.47 -9.80
N LYS A 166 8.98 6.26 -8.49
CA LYS A 166 7.63 6.14 -7.90
C LYS A 166 6.81 7.43 -8.07
N PRO A 167 7.26 8.62 -7.61
CA PRO A 167 6.62 9.89 -7.94
C PRO A 167 6.43 10.12 -9.45
N GLU A 168 7.38 9.70 -10.29
CA GLU A 168 7.24 9.81 -11.76
C GLU A 168 6.11 8.94 -12.30
N TRP A 169 5.94 7.72 -11.82
CA TRP A 169 4.81 6.88 -12.19
C TRP A 169 3.49 7.45 -11.69
N HIS A 170 3.44 7.96 -10.45
CA HIS A 170 2.30 8.73 -9.95
C HIS A 170 2.01 9.97 -10.82
N PHE A 171 3.03 10.56 -11.45
CA PHE A 171 2.89 11.69 -12.38
C PHE A 171 2.40 11.25 -13.76
N LYS A 172 3.03 10.26 -14.37
CA LYS A 172 2.64 9.68 -15.67
C LYS A 172 1.21 9.14 -15.64
N SER A 173 0.80 8.57 -14.52
CA SER A 173 -0.56 8.07 -14.29
C SER A 173 -1.47 9.08 -13.58
N GLY A 174 -0.98 10.29 -13.29
CA GLY A 174 -1.61 11.25 -12.39
C GLY A 174 -2.92 11.86 -12.86
N THR A 175 -3.26 11.69 -14.14
CA THR A 175 -4.57 12.06 -14.68
C THR A 175 -5.54 10.89 -14.77
N ASP A 176 -5.06 9.64 -14.73
CA ASP A 176 -5.87 8.45 -14.96
C ASP A 176 -5.55 7.34 -13.93
N ARG A 177 -6.48 7.17 -12.99
CA ARG A 177 -6.37 6.15 -11.94
C ARG A 177 -6.50 4.72 -12.49
N GLU A 178 -7.18 4.52 -13.62
CA GLU A 178 -7.28 3.19 -14.25
C GLU A 178 -5.93 2.80 -14.85
N ILE A 179 -5.23 3.73 -15.52
CA ILE A 179 -3.86 3.49 -16.02
C ILE A 179 -2.92 3.14 -14.85
N PHE A 180 -3.00 3.85 -13.72
CA PHE A 180 -2.16 3.50 -12.57
C PHE A 180 -2.50 2.12 -12.00
N ALA A 181 -3.79 1.76 -11.93
CA ALA A 181 -4.20 0.45 -11.48
C ALA A 181 -3.67 -0.67 -12.38
N LYS A 182 -3.68 -0.45 -13.70
CA LYS A 182 -3.09 -1.36 -14.69
C LYS A 182 -1.60 -1.56 -14.47
N LEU A 183 -0.84 -0.48 -14.25
CA LEU A 183 0.58 -0.58 -13.88
C LEU A 183 0.79 -1.44 -12.63
N LEU A 184 0.00 -1.21 -11.56
CA LEU A 184 0.10 -1.96 -10.31
C LEU A 184 -0.19 -3.45 -10.49
N VAL A 185 -1.22 -3.79 -11.28
CA VAL A 185 -1.60 -5.18 -11.58
C VAL A 185 -0.53 -5.87 -12.44
N GLN A 186 0.05 -5.17 -13.42
CA GLN A 186 1.13 -5.70 -14.25
C GLN A 186 2.42 -5.91 -13.45
N ILE A 187 2.76 -5.01 -12.52
CA ILE A 187 3.87 -5.20 -11.56
C ILE A 187 3.61 -6.43 -10.68
N TYR A 188 2.38 -6.60 -10.17
CA TYR A 188 2.01 -7.80 -9.40
C TYR A 188 2.21 -9.07 -10.22
N ASN A 189 1.78 -9.08 -11.48
CA ASN A 189 1.92 -10.25 -12.34
C ASN A 189 3.38 -10.57 -12.69
N ALA A 190 4.22 -9.53 -12.82
CA ALA A 190 5.65 -9.69 -13.07
C ALA A 190 6.42 -10.25 -11.86
N ILE A 191 6.08 -9.80 -10.65
CA ILE A 191 6.74 -10.26 -9.40
C ILE A 191 6.16 -11.60 -8.93
N LYS A 192 4.84 -11.80 -9.09
CA LYS A 192 4.11 -13.04 -8.81
C LYS A 192 4.44 -13.64 -7.44
N PRO A 193 4.12 -12.95 -6.33
CA PRO A 193 4.40 -13.47 -4.99
C PRO A 193 3.72 -14.81 -4.75
N SER A 194 4.41 -15.75 -4.10
CA SER A 194 3.90 -17.09 -3.80
C SER A 194 2.75 -17.04 -2.78
N ILE A 195 2.82 -16.09 -1.85
CA ILE A 195 1.77 -15.81 -0.88
C ILE A 195 1.72 -14.32 -0.55
N THR A 196 0.52 -13.81 -0.35
CA THR A 196 0.26 -12.50 0.22
C THR A 196 -0.45 -12.67 1.57
N ILE A 197 0.11 -12.04 2.60
CA ILE A 197 -0.48 -11.94 3.93
C ILE A 197 -0.76 -10.46 4.21
N ILE A 198 -1.99 -10.14 4.56
CA ILE A 198 -2.45 -8.79 4.86
C ILE A 198 -2.60 -8.66 6.38
N ASP A 199 -1.78 -7.80 6.97
CA ASP A 199 -1.86 -7.37 8.36
C ASP A 199 -3.01 -6.39 8.53
N GLY A 200 -4.15 -6.89 9.03
CA GLY A 200 -5.32 -6.11 9.40
C GLY A 200 -5.54 -6.03 10.91
N ILE A 201 -4.63 -6.53 11.76
CA ILE A 201 -4.81 -6.56 13.21
C ILE A 201 -5.03 -5.14 13.72
N LEU A 202 -4.06 -4.27 13.44
CA LEU A 202 -4.23 -2.82 13.52
C LEU A 202 -4.14 -2.26 12.10
N ALA A 203 -5.29 -1.97 11.51
CA ALA A 203 -5.44 -1.34 10.21
C ALA A 203 -5.37 0.20 10.32
N MET A 204 -5.48 0.90 9.20
CA MET A 204 -5.60 2.35 9.15
C MET A 204 -6.77 2.79 8.28
N GLU A 205 -7.58 3.69 8.81
CA GLU A 205 -8.72 4.31 8.13
C GLU A 205 -8.56 5.84 8.01
N GLY A 206 -9.51 6.49 7.36
CA GLY A 206 -9.52 7.93 7.14
C GLY A 206 -8.50 8.39 6.10
N GLN A 207 -7.76 9.45 6.40
CA GLN A 207 -6.83 10.13 5.48
C GLN A 207 -5.45 9.44 5.42
N GLY A 208 -5.45 8.14 5.13
CA GLY A 208 -4.24 7.35 4.88
C GLY A 208 -3.61 7.64 3.51
N PRO A 209 -2.43 7.06 3.22
CA PRO A 209 -1.75 5.98 3.96
C PRO A 209 -0.67 6.44 4.96
N GLY A 210 -0.47 7.75 5.12
CA GLY A 210 0.59 8.35 5.93
C GLY A 210 0.15 8.70 7.35
N LYS A 211 0.83 9.66 7.98
CA LYS A 211 0.60 10.05 9.38
C LYS A 211 -0.77 10.70 9.66
N SER A 212 -1.48 11.13 8.62
CA SER A 212 -2.82 11.71 8.72
C SER A 212 -3.95 10.66 8.82
N GLY A 213 -3.62 9.36 8.70
CA GLY A 213 -4.55 8.27 8.90
C GLY A 213 -4.83 7.96 10.36
N ILE A 214 -5.91 7.24 10.63
CA ILE A 214 -6.39 6.89 11.96
C ILE A 214 -6.21 5.37 12.16
N PRO A 215 -5.43 4.92 13.16
CA PRO A 215 -5.34 3.50 13.48
C PRO A 215 -6.70 2.92 13.88
N ARG A 216 -7.07 1.77 13.31
CA ARG A 216 -8.32 1.07 13.55
C ARG A 216 -8.05 -0.41 13.84
N HIS A 217 -8.43 -0.88 15.02
CA HIS A 217 -8.25 -2.28 15.38
C HIS A 217 -9.33 -3.15 14.73
N LEU A 218 -8.95 -4.08 13.87
CA LEU A 218 -9.85 -5.10 13.31
C LEU A 218 -9.52 -6.49 13.86
N GLY A 219 -8.28 -6.74 14.26
CA GLY A 219 -7.89 -8.01 14.87
C GLY A 219 -7.92 -9.18 13.88
N ILE A 220 -7.53 -8.95 12.62
CA ILE A 220 -7.52 -9.97 11.57
C ILE A 220 -6.19 -10.04 10.81
N VAL A 221 -5.85 -11.25 10.37
CA VAL A 221 -4.88 -11.49 9.32
C VAL A 221 -5.57 -12.21 8.17
N VAL A 222 -5.24 -11.82 6.93
CA VAL A 222 -5.81 -12.43 5.72
C VAL A 222 -4.69 -12.98 4.85
N GLY A 223 -4.82 -14.22 4.40
CA GLY A 223 -3.85 -14.89 3.54
C GLY A 223 -4.45 -15.37 2.23
N SER A 224 -3.69 -15.28 1.14
CA SER A 224 -4.02 -15.88 -0.16
C SER A 224 -2.76 -16.07 -1.01
N ASN A 225 -2.75 -17.07 -1.88
CA ASN A 225 -1.74 -17.21 -2.96
C ASN A 225 -2.07 -16.35 -4.20
N ASN A 226 -3.16 -15.59 -4.15
CA ASN A 226 -3.58 -14.64 -5.17
C ASN A 226 -3.95 -13.31 -4.49
N ALA A 227 -3.10 -12.29 -4.62
CA ALA A 227 -3.31 -11.01 -3.96
C ALA A 227 -4.61 -10.29 -4.41
N PRO A 228 -4.96 -10.25 -5.71
CA PRO A 228 -6.25 -9.68 -6.13
C PRO A 228 -7.47 -10.35 -5.48
N ALA A 229 -7.43 -11.65 -5.24
CA ALA A 229 -8.50 -12.37 -4.52
C ALA A 229 -8.59 -11.97 -3.05
N ALA A 230 -7.44 -11.83 -2.36
CA ALA A 230 -7.42 -11.31 -0.99
C ALA A 230 -7.92 -9.86 -0.94
N ASP A 231 -7.51 -9.04 -1.91
CA ASP A 231 -7.93 -7.64 -2.03
C ASP A 231 -9.45 -7.54 -2.24
N MET A 232 -10.01 -8.40 -3.09
CA MET A 232 -11.45 -8.51 -3.33
C MET A 232 -12.21 -8.92 -2.07
N ALA A 233 -11.71 -9.91 -1.32
CA ALA A 233 -12.34 -10.35 -0.08
C ALA A 233 -12.30 -9.28 1.02
N ILE A 234 -11.21 -8.51 1.12
CA ILE A 234 -11.13 -7.34 1.99
C ILE A 234 -12.13 -6.25 1.57
N CYS A 235 -12.29 -5.99 0.26
CA CYS A 235 -13.32 -5.07 -0.20
C CYS A 235 -14.71 -5.50 0.30
N SER A 236 -15.07 -6.77 0.11
CA SER A 236 -16.34 -7.31 0.62
C SER A 236 -16.45 -7.15 2.13
N MET A 237 -15.40 -7.48 2.89
CA MET A 237 -15.34 -7.32 4.35
C MET A 237 -15.65 -5.88 4.80
N LEU A 238 -15.15 -4.88 4.06
CA LEU A 238 -15.33 -3.45 4.38
C LEU A 238 -16.60 -2.83 3.76
N GLY A 239 -17.51 -3.64 3.20
CA GLY A 239 -18.72 -3.15 2.53
C GLY A 239 -18.45 -2.38 1.23
N ILE A 240 -17.29 -2.62 0.60
CA ILE A 240 -16.87 -1.97 -0.65
C ILE A 240 -17.19 -2.92 -1.79
N GLU A 241 -18.00 -2.47 -2.75
CA GLU A 241 -18.20 -3.25 -3.97
C GLU A 241 -16.85 -3.47 -4.67
N PRO A 242 -16.40 -4.71 -4.95
CA PRO A 242 -14.99 -4.94 -5.28
C PRO A 242 -14.50 -4.23 -6.55
N ASP A 243 -15.38 -3.98 -7.52
CA ASP A 243 -15.05 -3.24 -8.74
C ASP A 243 -14.78 -1.75 -8.49
N ASN A 244 -15.16 -1.23 -7.32
CA ASN A 244 -14.78 0.12 -6.89
C ASN A 244 -13.30 0.22 -6.53
N LEU A 245 -12.62 -0.89 -6.25
CA LEU A 245 -11.16 -0.91 -6.12
C LEU A 245 -10.54 -1.20 -7.49
N LEU A 246 -9.95 -0.17 -8.10
CA LEU A 246 -9.50 -0.24 -9.49
C LEU A 246 -8.47 -1.34 -9.77
N THR A 247 -7.62 -1.69 -8.79
CA THR A 247 -6.69 -2.82 -8.93
C THR A 247 -7.41 -4.16 -9.03
N VAL A 248 -8.52 -4.35 -8.30
CA VAL A 248 -9.36 -5.55 -8.41
C VAL A 248 -10.09 -5.58 -9.75
N LYS A 249 -10.70 -4.45 -10.14
CA LYS A 249 -11.37 -4.30 -11.46
C LYS A 249 -10.42 -4.67 -12.60
N GLU A 250 -9.19 -4.16 -12.56
CA GLU A 250 -8.18 -4.41 -13.59
C GLU A 250 -7.61 -5.83 -13.54
N ALA A 251 -7.44 -6.41 -12.35
CA ALA A 251 -7.04 -7.81 -12.21
C ALA A 251 -8.09 -8.77 -12.76
N LYS A 252 -9.39 -8.46 -12.62
CA LYS A 252 -10.48 -9.22 -13.25
C LYS A 252 -10.44 -9.12 -14.77
N LYS A 253 -10.33 -7.90 -15.32
CA LYS A 253 -10.18 -7.67 -16.77
C LYS A 253 -8.98 -8.42 -17.36
N SER A 254 -7.88 -8.47 -16.62
CA SER A 254 -6.64 -9.16 -17.00
C SER A 254 -6.66 -10.68 -16.75
N GLY A 255 -7.79 -11.26 -16.29
CA GLY A 255 -7.93 -12.69 -16.04
C GLY A 255 -7.13 -13.24 -14.84
N LEU A 256 -6.55 -12.37 -14.01
CA LEU A 256 -5.75 -12.75 -12.84
C LEU A 256 -6.59 -13.14 -11.63
N THR A 257 -7.88 -12.77 -11.64
CA THR A 257 -8.85 -13.16 -10.63
C THR A 257 -10.27 -13.10 -11.20
N ASN A 258 -11.24 -13.61 -10.46
CA ASN A 258 -12.66 -13.59 -10.81
C ASN A 258 -13.50 -13.58 -9.54
N ASN A 259 -14.83 -13.50 -9.69
CA ASN A 259 -15.76 -13.47 -8.54
C ASN A 259 -15.86 -14.82 -7.79
N ASN A 260 -15.19 -15.88 -8.27
CA ASN A 260 -15.24 -17.20 -7.64
C ASN A 260 -14.18 -17.32 -6.55
N LEU A 261 -14.50 -16.73 -5.39
CA LEU A 261 -13.70 -16.77 -4.17
C LEU A 261 -14.20 -17.87 -3.23
N TYR A 262 -13.26 -18.59 -2.62
CA TYR A 262 -13.53 -19.44 -1.47
C TYR A 262 -12.94 -18.77 -0.23
N ILE A 263 -13.82 -18.14 0.56
CA ILE A 263 -13.46 -17.50 1.82
C ILE A 263 -13.62 -18.52 2.95
N SER A 264 -12.60 -18.66 3.79
CA SER A 264 -12.59 -19.58 4.93
C SER A 264 -12.10 -18.89 6.19
N GLY A 265 -12.51 -19.40 7.36
CA GLY A 265 -12.12 -18.89 8.66
C GLY A 265 -13.00 -17.73 9.14
N ASP A 266 -12.40 -16.78 9.85
CA ASP A 266 -13.10 -15.80 10.70
C ASP A 266 -13.55 -14.54 9.95
N PHE A 267 -14.20 -14.69 8.80
CA PHE A 267 -14.73 -13.55 8.04
C PHE A 267 -15.88 -12.85 8.79
N TYR A 268 -15.91 -11.52 8.77
CA TYR A 268 -17.02 -10.71 9.28
C TYR A 268 -17.08 -9.35 8.57
N MET A 269 -18.25 -8.71 8.59
CA MET A 269 -18.45 -7.40 7.96
C MET A 269 -18.03 -6.25 8.89
N VAL A 270 -17.41 -5.21 8.31
CA VAL A 270 -17.08 -3.94 8.97
C VAL A 270 -17.82 -2.83 8.26
N ASN A 271 -18.86 -2.28 8.91
CA ASN A 271 -19.75 -1.29 8.30
C ASN A 271 -19.37 0.16 8.61
N ASP A 272 -18.48 0.39 9.58
CA ASP A 272 -18.10 1.71 10.09
C ASP A 272 -16.65 2.10 9.74
N PHE A 273 -16.03 1.41 8.77
CA PHE A 273 -14.66 1.71 8.36
C PHE A 273 -14.60 3.02 7.56
N LEU A 274 -13.80 3.99 8.04
CA LEU A 274 -13.76 5.31 7.44
C LEU A 274 -12.93 5.31 6.14
N LEU A 275 -13.59 5.37 4.99
CA LEU A 275 -12.91 5.50 3.70
C LEU A 275 -12.53 6.95 3.39
N PRO A 276 -11.42 7.19 2.66
CA PRO A 276 -11.07 8.53 2.20
C PRO A 276 -12.19 9.02 1.27
N ALA A 277 -12.67 10.23 1.51
CA ALA A 277 -13.79 10.79 0.78
C ALA A 277 -13.52 10.77 -0.73
N ARG A 278 -14.38 10.11 -1.50
CA ARG A 278 -14.28 10.05 -2.97
C ARG A 278 -14.99 11.25 -3.56
N THR A 279 -14.26 12.22 -4.11
CA THR A 279 -14.92 13.16 -5.04
C THR A 279 -15.18 12.44 -6.37
N SER A 280 -16.37 11.85 -6.49
CA SER A 280 -16.93 11.30 -7.74
C SER A 280 -17.48 12.44 -8.60
N LEU A 281 -16.59 13.34 -9.00
CA LEU A 281 -16.96 14.59 -9.68
C LEU A 281 -16.19 14.72 -11.00
N MET A 282 -16.22 13.64 -11.78
CA MET A 282 -15.77 13.61 -13.18
C MET A 282 -16.84 13.04 -14.14
N LEU A 283 -18.09 12.86 -13.69
CA LEU A 283 -19.23 12.75 -14.61
C LEU A 283 -19.64 14.16 -15.03
N GLY A 284 -19.26 14.57 -16.23
CA GLY A 284 -19.66 15.84 -16.83
C GLY A 284 -19.04 16.03 -18.22
N PRO A 285 -19.53 16.96 -19.05
CA PRO A 285 -18.92 17.24 -20.35
C PRO A 285 -17.47 17.71 -20.19
N LYS A 286 -16.53 17.22 -21.03
CA LYS A 286 -15.07 17.53 -20.98
C LYS A 286 -14.75 19.03 -20.79
N LEU A 287 -15.60 19.91 -21.32
CA LEU A 287 -15.48 21.37 -21.18
C LEU A 287 -15.51 21.86 -19.73
N PHE A 288 -16.31 21.23 -18.87
CA PHE A 288 -16.47 21.62 -17.46
C PHE A 288 -15.46 20.95 -16.53
N HIS A 289 -14.67 19.96 -17.00
CA HIS A 289 -13.72 19.25 -16.15
C HIS A 289 -12.68 20.18 -15.54
N LYS A 290 -12.22 21.23 -16.24
CA LYS A 290 -11.25 22.19 -15.69
C LYS A 290 -11.87 23.00 -14.53
N PHE A 291 -13.11 23.44 -14.70
CA PHE A 291 -13.86 24.17 -13.67
C PHE A 291 -14.16 23.27 -12.46
N MET A 292 -14.73 22.08 -12.69
CA MET A 292 -15.04 21.12 -11.63
C MET A 292 -13.77 20.68 -10.89
N ARG A 293 -12.68 20.47 -11.62
CA ARG A 293 -11.38 20.16 -11.02
C ARG A 293 -10.92 21.28 -10.09
N LYS A 294 -11.00 22.54 -10.50
CA LYS A 294 -10.53 23.67 -9.70
C LYS A 294 -11.39 23.94 -8.45
N TYR A 295 -12.71 23.85 -8.57
CA TYR A 295 -13.63 24.35 -7.54
C TYR A 295 -14.45 23.28 -6.81
N LEU A 296 -14.53 22.05 -7.32
CA LEU A 296 -15.39 21.01 -6.74
C LEU A 296 -14.61 19.76 -6.31
N LEU A 297 -13.51 19.42 -6.97
CA LEU A 297 -12.71 18.25 -6.61
C LEU A 297 -11.87 18.47 -5.36
N GLN A 298 -11.73 17.41 -4.56
CA GLN A 298 -10.77 17.39 -3.47
C GLN A 298 -9.37 17.78 -3.91
N ARG A 299 -8.67 18.41 -2.98
CA ARG A 299 -7.32 18.90 -3.17
C ARG A 299 -6.53 18.79 -1.87
N PRO A 300 -5.20 18.63 -1.94
CA PRO A 300 -4.36 18.67 -0.75
C PRO A 300 -4.42 20.06 -0.12
N VAL A 301 -4.56 20.13 1.20
CA VAL A 301 -4.50 21.36 1.98
C VAL A 301 -3.55 21.17 3.17
N THR A 302 -2.92 22.25 3.60
CA THR A 302 -1.99 22.26 4.73
C THR A 302 -2.65 22.81 5.98
N ASP A 303 -2.37 22.17 7.10
CA ASP A 303 -2.57 22.72 8.42
C ASP A 303 -1.30 23.47 8.87
N ASN A 304 -1.34 24.79 8.79
CA ASN A 304 -0.19 25.64 9.11
C ASN A 304 0.22 25.61 10.59
N HIS A 305 -0.66 25.14 11.48
CA HIS A 305 -0.31 24.98 12.91
C HIS A 305 0.56 23.75 13.17
N ILE A 306 0.45 22.72 12.32
CA ILE A 306 1.23 21.47 12.43
C ILE A 306 2.50 21.55 11.57
N CYS A 307 2.42 22.26 10.43
CA CYS A 307 3.50 22.31 9.45
C CYS A 307 4.80 22.90 10.03
N GLN A 308 5.89 22.13 9.93
CA GLN A 308 7.24 22.55 10.36
C GLN A 308 8.13 23.05 9.20
N LEU A 309 7.56 23.26 8.00
CA LEU A 309 8.29 23.69 6.80
C LEU A 309 9.54 22.84 6.46
N CYS A 310 9.51 21.54 6.77
CA CYS A 310 10.62 20.60 6.53
C CYS A 310 10.99 20.42 5.04
N GLY A 311 10.04 20.64 4.13
CA GLY A 311 10.26 20.64 2.69
C GLY A 311 10.05 19.35 1.92
N GLU A 312 9.80 18.24 2.61
CA GLU A 312 9.49 16.94 1.98
C GLU A 312 8.39 17.06 0.91
N CYS A 313 7.29 17.76 1.21
CA CYS A 313 6.16 17.87 0.28
C CYS A 313 6.51 18.54 -1.07
N TRP A 314 7.28 19.62 -1.08
CA TRP A 314 7.63 20.31 -2.33
C TRP A 314 8.83 19.68 -3.04
N GLN A 315 9.71 18.99 -2.31
CA GLN A 315 10.79 18.19 -2.90
C GLN A 315 10.25 16.98 -3.67
N TYR A 316 9.26 16.29 -3.11
CA TYR A 316 8.63 15.11 -3.75
C TYR A 316 7.49 15.46 -4.71
N CYS A 317 7.14 16.74 -4.87
CA CYS A 317 6.07 17.14 -5.79
C CYS A 317 6.55 17.06 -7.25
N PRO A 318 6.05 16.11 -8.07
CA PRO A 318 6.58 15.92 -9.42
C PRO A 318 6.26 17.09 -10.36
N THR A 319 5.17 17.83 -10.09
CA THR A 319 4.76 19.00 -10.89
C THR A 319 5.24 20.32 -10.33
N LYS A 320 6.03 20.30 -9.24
CA LYS A 320 6.50 21.50 -8.54
C LYS A 320 5.35 22.48 -8.24
N ALA A 321 4.20 21.93 -7.84
CA ALA A 321 2.97 22.67 -7.56
C ALA A 321 2.91 23.22 -6.13
N ILE A 322 4.00 23.11 -5.35
CA ILE A 322 4.05 23.52 -3.95
C ILE A 322 5.18 24.51 -3.79
N THR A 323 4.89 25.68 -3.23
CA THR A 323 5.88 26.73 -2.96
C THR A 323 5.94 27.04 -1.47
N LYS A 324 7.15 27.29 -0.96
CA LYS A 324 7.36 27.74 0.42
C LYS A 324 6.96 29.22 0.52
N GLN A 325 6.19 29.55 1.56
CA GLN A 325 5.87 30.92 1.93
C GLN A 325 6.49 31.24 3.31
N GLU A 326 6.41 32.49 3.75
CA GLU A 326 6.87 32.88 5.10
C GLU A 326 6.10 32.14 6.20
N LYS A 327 4.78 31.99 6.03
CA LYS A 327 3.87 31.32 6.97
C LYS A 327 3.14 30.17 6.29
N GLY A 328 3.85 29.07 6.07
CA GLY A 328 3.30 27.84 5.51
C GLY A 328 3.72 27.57 4.08
N ILE A 329 2.88 26.84 3.34
CA ILE A 329 3.10 26.50 1.94
C ILE A 329 1.86 26.86 1.13
N ASP A 330 2.08 27.19 -0.14
CA ASP A 330 1.01 27.45 -1.09
C ASP A 330 0.97 26.37 -2.18
N PHE A 331 -0.23 26.12 -2.71
CA PHE A 331 -0.49 25.12 -3.74
C PHE A 331 -0.96 25.78 -5.03
N ASP A 332 -0.20 25.60 -6.10
CA ASP A 332 -0.67 25.86 -7.46
C ASP A 332 -1.57 24.69 -7.91
N TYR A 333 -2.88 24.86 -7.73
CA TYR A 333 -3.86 23.83 -8.09
C TYR A 333 -4.08 23.66 -9.60
N ASP A 334 -3.60 24.60 -10.41
CA ASP A 334 -3.61 24.47 -11.87
C ASP A 334 -2.49 23.53 -12.32
N ARG A 335 -1.32 23.54 -11.64
CA ARG A 335 -0.24 22.55 -11.80
C ARG A 335 -0.44 21.25 -11.01
N CYS A 336 -1.25 21.28 -9.95
CA CYS A 336 -1.47 20.12 -9.10
C CYS A 336 -2.26 19.03 -9.84
N ILE A 337 -1.67 17.84 -9.95
CA ILE A 337 -2.30 16.65 -10.52
C ILE A 337 -3.14 15.85 -9.53
N ARG A 338 -3.20 16.26 -8.26
CA ARG A 338 -3.92 15.52 -7.19
C ARG A 338 -3.45 14.06 -7.08
N CYS A 339 -2.15 13.83 -7.23
CA CYS A 339 -1.55 12.52 -6.92
C CYS A 339 -1.52 12.25 -5.40
N TYR A 340 -1.67 13.29 -4.57
CA TYR A 340 -1.63 13.22 -3.10
C TYR A 340 -0.31 12.70 -2.51
N CYS A 341 0.75 12.60 -3.31
CA CYS A 341 2.10 12.25 -2.84
C CYS A 341 2.56 13.17 -1.69
N CYS A 342 2.21 14.46 -1.72
CA CYS A 342 2.52 15.39 -0.63
C CYS A 342 1.89 15.00 0.73
N ILE A 343 0.69 14.41 0.74
CA ILE A 343 0.04 13.90 1.96
C ILE A 343 0.79 12.67 2.45
N GLU A 344 1.10 11.75 1.53
CA GLU A 344 1.86 10.53 1.83
C GLU A 344 3.22 10.86 2.42
N VAL A 345 3.90 11.87 1.85
CA VAL A 345 5.28 12.22 2.21
C VAL A 345 5.42 13.14 3.42
N CYS A 346 4.34 13.61 4.02
CA CYS A 346 4.43 14.58 5.12
C CYS A 346 4.84 13.92 6.44
N PRO A 347 6.05 14.18 6.98
CA PRO A 347 6.53 13.53 8.20
C PRO A 347 5.87 14.10 9.47
N HIS A 348 5.09 15.18 9.34
CA HIS A 348 4.39 15.82 10.46
C HIS A 348 2.87 15.58 10.43
N GLY A 349 2.32 14.95 9.37
CA GLY A 349 0.87 14.82 9.22
C GLY A 349 0.15 16.16 9.01
N ALA A 350 0.86 17.19 8.55
CA ALA A 350 0.31 18.53 8.35
C ALA A 350 -0.52 18.66 7.06
N LEU A 351 -0.54 17.64 6.21
CA LEU A 351 -1.24 17.64 4.93
C LEU A 351 -2.41 16.67 4.94
N ARG A 352 -3.55 17.08 4.38
CA ARG A 352 -4.77 16.25 4.26
C ARG A 352 -5.53 16.56 2.97
N SER A 353 -6.40 15.64 2.55
CA SER A 353 -7.34 15.91 1.46
C SER A 353 -8.53 16.69 2.00
N ALA A 354 -8.95 17.74 1.30
CA ALA A 354 -10.14 18.50 1.66
C ALA A 354 -10.94 18.93 0.43
N GLU A 355 -12.25 18.97 0.58
CA GLU A 355 -13.16 19.53 -0.41
C GLU A 355 -13.14 21.07 -0.34
N PRO A 356 -13.06 21.76 -1.48
CA PRO A 356 -13.31 23.21 -1.53
C PRO A 356 -14.73 23.53 -1.04
N LEU A 357 -14.95 24.74 -0.53
CA LEU A 357 -16.26 25.22 -0.05
C LEU A 357 -17.41 24.94 -1.03
N PRO A 358 -17.31 25.24 -2.34
CA PRO A 358 -18.36 24.90 -3.30
C PRO A 358 -18.62 23.38 -3.42
N GLY A 359 -17.56 22.56 -3.34
CA GLY A 359 -17.67 21.11 -3.34
C GLY A 359 -18.39 20.56 -2.10
N LYS A 360 -18.09 21.11 -0.91
CA LYS A 360 -18.77 20.78 0.35
C LYS A 360 -20.26 21.11 0.32
N ILE A 361 -20.63 22.25 -0.27
CA ILE A 361 -22.03 22.66 -0.38
C ILE A 361 -22.77 21.69 -1.30
N LEU A 362 -22.17 21.33 -2.44
CA LEU A 362 -22.79 20.40 -3.40
C LEU A 362 -22.96 18.98 -2.83
N SER A 363 -22.03 18.51 -1.99
CA SER A 363 -22.11 17.18 -1.37
C SER A 363 -23.16 17.07 -0.26
N LEU A 364 -23.60 18.18 0.33
CA LEU A 364 -24.72 18.22 1.29
C LEU A 364 -26.09 18.00 0.64
N PHE A 365 -26.21 18.15 -0.68
CA PHE A 365 -27.43 17.91 -1.44
C PHE A 365 -27.47 16.52 -2.11
N ARG A 366 -26.62 15.58 -1.70
CA ARG A 366 -26.40 14.29 -2.35
C ARG A 366 -26.76 13.08 -1.50
#